data_AF-A0A8H5ZUG8-F1
#
_entry.id   AF-A0A8H5ZUG8-F1
#
_cell.length_a   1.000
_cell.length_b   1.000
_cell.length_c   1.000
_cell.angle_alpha   90.00
_cell.angle_beta   90.00
_cell.angle_gamma   90.00
#
_symmetry.space_group_name_H-M   'P 1'
#
loop_
_entity.id
_entity.type
_entity.pdbx_description
1 polymer ?
#
loop_
_entity_poly.entity_id
_entity_poly.type
_entity_poly.pdbx_seq_one_letter_code
_entity_poly.pdbx_strand_id
1 'polypeptide(L)'
;MSTELSATALFNVKGIVAVITGGGSGIGLMMTKALAANGAHRIYIVGRREDVLRDAANSIDPNVVIPLSGDITSQDSLLEIVAKIESEIGYVNLVIANAGIMGPRPLKATPDDPLPSISEYRAHALQSPMQDFTQIYAVNVTGVYYTALAFLTLLDAGNTKGNFCANVRSQIIATSSIGGFSRLAGASFAYNSSKAAVTHMMKMLATSLAPYRIRCNVLAPGVFPSDMTTGIIGGLNPLQSGILDKNVIPAERTGCEQDIAGAVLWMAGLAGAYLNGSVVVVDGGRLGMLTLNSNDLVNSPGFLGAAARFWQRSYASDYVGIAILLCGYIPIQFLTEPFHRMFFLDNLAIGYPHAEIERVSVGWLLIFSAAVPLGLLVVWALLFRPGSHKAHVTILGLIISLILTSFITDVIKNAVGRPRPDLIARCKPAPGTPAHQLVTYKVCTETDHHILHDGWRSFPSGHSSFAFSGLGYLSLFLAGQCHVYRPRADLARVLFALAPLLGAALIAISRCEDYRHDVYDVTVGSLLGLAIAHYTYRRYYPALRNRLCATPFPNPADDKGWGKVKGDEESARGVQEFELSEFEEEGEERESEARLLNGGRR
;
A
#
# COMPACT_ATOMS: atom_id res chain seq x y z
N MET A 1 -4.71 -30.13 -39.78
CA MET A 1 -4.71 -29.07 -38.76
C MET A 1 -4.90 -27.74 -39.47
N SER A 2 -5.80 -26.87 -39.01
CA SER A 2 -6.00 -25.56 -39.63
C SER A 2 -4.71 -24.75 -39.55
N THR A 3 -4.17 -24.36 -40.70
CA THR A 3 -2.92 -23.59 -40.85
C THR A 3 -3.00 -22.19 -40.21
N GLU A 4 -4.22 -21.72 -39.89
CA GLU A 4 -4.52 -20.42 -39.30
C GLU A 4 -3.99 -20.21 -37.88
N LEU A 5 -3.83 -21.28 -37.10
CA LEU A 5 -3.30 -21.20 -35.72
C LEU A 5 -1.78 -21.40 -35.65
N SER A 6 -1.11 -21.54 -36.79
CA SER A 6 0.35 -21.65 -36.82
C SER A 6 1.00 -20.33 -36.38
N ALA A 7 2.14 -20.41 -35.69
CA ALA A 7 2.89 -19.21 -35.29
C ALA A 7 3.22 -18.31 -36.50
N THR A 8 3.58 -18.92 -37.64
CA THR A 8 3.83 -18.18 -38.87
C THR A 8 2.61 -17.40 -39.33
N ALA A 9 1.40 -17.97 -39.28
CA ALA A 9 0.17 -17.25 -39.65
C ALA A 9 -0.17 -16.14 -38.67
N LEU A 10 -0.04 -16.41 -37.36
CA LEU A 10 -0.38 -15.50 -36.28
C LEU A 10 0.52 -14.26 -36.18
N PHE A 11 1.82 -14.43 -36.45
CA PHE A 11 2.84 -13.37 -36.37
C PHE A 11 3.19 -12.78 -37.74
N ASN A 12 2.47 -13.17 -38.80
CA ASN A 12 2.72 -12.71 -40.15
C ASN A 12 2.49 -11.19 -40.27
N VAL A 13 3.47 -10.47 -40.81
CA VAL A 13 3.39 -9.05 -41.18
C VAL A 13 3.71 -8.81 -42.65
N LYS A 14 3.76 -9.88 -43.45
CA LYS A 14 4.07 -9.78 -44.88
C LYS A 14 3.10 -8.84 -45.57
N GLY A 15 3.62 -7.86 -46.29
CA GLY A 15 2.81 -6.87 -47.01
C GLY A 15 2.49 -5.60 -46.21
N ILE A 16 2.86 -5.52 -44.92
CA ILE A 16 2.58 -4.34 -44.09
C ILE A 16 3.34 -3.10 -44.61
N VAL A 17 2.68 -1.95 -44.58
CA VAL A 17 3.32 -0.64 -44.77
C VAL A 17 3.39 0.06 -43.41
N ALA A 18 4.59 0.35 -42.95
CA ALA A 18 4.84 0.88 -41.60
C ALA A 18 5.59 2.22 -41.62
N VAL A 19 5.34 3.04 -40.61
CA VAL A 19 6.10 4.26 -40.30
C VAL A 19 6.65 4.13 -38.89
N ILE A 20 7.94 4.39 -38.69
CA ILE A 20 8.61 4.25 -37.38
C ILE A 20 9.40 5.52 -37.08
N THR A 21 8.94 6.32 -36.11
CA THR A 21 9.72 7.46 -35.62
C THR A 21 10.86 6.97 -34.72
N GLY A 22 12.04 7.54 -34.88
CA GLY A 22 13.27 7.01 -34.27
C GLY A 22 13.65 5.62 -34.81
N GLY A 23 13.19 5.24 -36.00
CA GLY A 23 13.38 3.89 -36.57
C GLY A 23 14.81 3.53 -36.98
N GLY A 24 15.76 4.47 -36.94
CA GLY A 24 17.17 4.27 -37.29
C GLY A 24 18.09 3.88 -36.13
N SER A 25 17.62 3.89 -34.87
CA SER A 25 18.47 3.58 -33.71
C SER A 25 17.72 2.89 -32.57
N GLY A 26 18.46 2.19 -31.69
CA GLY A 26 17.91 1.58 -30.47
C GLY A 26 16.71 0.66 -30.74
N ILE A 27 15.67 0.77 -29.89
CA ILE A 27 14.46 -0.06 -29.99
C ILE A 27 13.72 0.16 -31.33
N GLY A 28 13.74 1.38 -31.87
CA GLY A 28 13.15 1.68 -33.18
C GLY A 28 13.80 0.86 -34.29
N LEU A 29 15.14 0.77 -34.29
CA LEU A 29 15.89 -0.05 -35.24
C LEU A 29 15.59 -1.55 -35.08
N MET A 30 15.43 -2.04 -33.85
CA MET A 30 15.05 -3.43 -33.59
C MET A 30 13.68 -3.76 -34.22
N MET A 31 12.71 -2.84 -34.10
CA MET A 31 11.40 -2.98 -34.75
C MET A 31 11.49 -2.90 -36.27
N THR A 32 12.29 -1.98 -36.82
CA THR A 32 12.56 -1.87 -38.27
C THR A 32 13.11 -3.18 -38.82
N LYS A 33 14.15 -3.74 -38.20
CA LYS A 33 14.76 -5.02 -38.58
C LYS A 33 13.74 -6.16 -38.51
N ALA A 34 12.94 -6.23 -37.45
CA ALA A 34 11.95 -7.27 -37.26
C ALA A 34 10.88 -7.26 -38.35
N LEU A 35 10.33 -6.09 -38.69
CA LEU A 35 9.33 -5.98 -39.77
C LEU A 35 9.93 -6.28 -41.14
N ALA A 36 11.14 -5.78 -41.43
CA ALA A 36 11.82 -6.02 -42.71
C ALA A 36 12.10 -7.51 -42.93
N ALA A 37 12.67 -8.18 -41.92
CA ALA A 37 12.98 -9.60 -41.96
C ALA A 37 11.75 -10.49 -42.14
N ASN A 38 10.55 -10.00 -41.81
CA ASN A 38 9.28 -10.72 -41.91
C ASN A 38 8.40 -10.24 -43.07
N GLY A 39 9.00 -9.62 -44.08
CA GLY A 39 8.36 -9.36 -45.38
C GLY A 39 7.46 -8.13 -45.42
N ALA A 40 7.70 -7.14 -44.56
CA ALA A 40 7.07 -5.83 -44.70
C ALA A 40 7.26 -5.29 -46.12
N HIS A 41 6.22 -4.69 -46.69
CA HIS A 41 6.26 -4.17 -48.05
C HIS A 41 7.09 -2.88 -48.13
N ARG A 42 6.86 -1.97 -47.17
CA ARG A 42 7.57 -0.69 -47.04
C ARG A 42 7.66 -0.29 -45.57
N ILE A 43 8.79 0.26 -45.16
CA ILE A 43 9.01 0.80 -43.82
C ILE A 43 9.63 2.19 -43.94
N TYR A 44 8.89 3.22 -43.57
CA TYR A 44 9.39 4.58 -43.52
C TYR A 44 9.99 4.86 -42.14
N ILE A 45 11.30 5.05 -42.05
CA ILE A 45 11.96 5.41 -40.79
C ILE A 45 12.16 6.92 -40.73
N VAL A 46 11.63 7.54 -39.66
CA VAL A 46 11.61 8.99 -39.49
C VAL A 46 12.54 9.41 -38.35
N GLY A 47 13.33 10.45 -38.55
CA GLY A 47 14.17 11.03 -37.51
C GLY A 47 14.98 12.24 -38.00
N ARG A 48 15.65 12.92 -37.07
CA ARG A 48 16.37 14.17 -37.37
C ARG A 48 17.78 13.96 -37.97
N ARG A 49 18.39 12.79 -37.72
CA ARG A 49 19.75 12.45 -38.13
C ARG A 49 19.71 11.65 -39.42
N GLU A 50 19.87 12.33 -40.55
CA GLU A 50 19.72 11.73 -41.87
C GLU A 50 20.76 10.64 -42.15
N ASP A 51 22.00 10.85 -41.70
CA ASP A 51 23.10 9.88 -41.75
C ASP A 51 22.73 8.56 -41.07
N VAL A 52 22.23 8.63 -39.83
CA VAL A 52 21.82 7.44 -39.06
C VAL A 52 20.67 6.69 -39.73
N LEU A 53 19.72 7.42 -40.34
CA LEU A 53 18.60 6.79 -41.07
C LEU A 53 19.08 6.11 -42.35
N ARG A 54 19.96 6.75 -43.12
CA ARG A 54 20.53 6.18 -44.35
C ARG A 54 21.34 4.92 -44.05
N ASP A 55 22.16 4.94 -43.02
CA ASP A 55 22.94 3.77 -42.60
C ASP A 55 22.04 2.62 -42.15
N ALA A 56 20.98 2.91 -41.38
CA ALA A 56 19.99 1.92 -40.99
C ALA A 56 19.28 1.30 -42.21
N ALA A 57 18.85 2.12 -43.18
CA ALA A 57 18.22 1.65 -44.41
C ALA A 57 19.16 0.76 -45.23
N ASN A 58 20.40 1.20 -45.43
CA ASN A 58 21.43 0.47 -46.20
C ASN A 58 21.82 -0.86 -45.54
N SER A 59 21.85 -0.93 -44.21
CA SER A 59 22.23 -2.15 -43.48
C SER A 59 21.15 -3.23 -43.44
N ILE A 60 19.90 -2.90 -43.78
CA ILE A 60 18.76 -3.82 -43.75
C ILE A 60 18.34 -4.21 -45.17
N ASP A 61 17.65 -3.31 -45.85
CA ASP A 61 17.27 -3.42 -47.27
C ASP A 61 16.78 -2.03 -47.72
N PRO A 62 17.56 -1.27 -48.51
CA PRO A 62 17.21 0.08 -48.93
C PRO A 62 16.00 0.13 -49.88
N ASN A 63 15.53 -1.00 -50.41
CA ASN A 63 14.31 -1.06 -51.22
C ASN A 63 13.04 -1.19 -50.37
N VAL A 64 13.18 -1.67 -49.13
CA VAL A 64 12.07 -1.84 -48.18
C VAL A 64 12.06 -0.71 -47.15
N VAL A 65 13.23 -0.34 -46.64
CA VAL A 65 13.41 0.67 -45.59
C VAL A 65 13.75 2.02 -46.21
N ILE A 66 12.85 2.98 -46.11
CA ILE A 66 12.97 4.31 -46.72
C ILE A 66 13.27 5.35 -45.64
N PRO A 67 14.44 6.01 -45.66
CA PRO A 67 14.79 7.03 -44.70
C PRO A 67 14.11 8.36 -45.01
N LEU A 68 13.41 8.94 -44.03
CA LEU A 68 12.79 10.26 -44.11
C LEU A 68 13.29 11.16 -42.99
N SER A 69 13.99 12.24 -43.35
CA SER A 69 14.41 13.24 -42.36
C SER A 69 13.20 14.06 -41.89
N GLY A 70 13.06 14.23 -40.59
CA GLY A 70 12.04 15.11 -40.02
C GLY A 70 12.04 15.17 -38.49
N ASP A 71 11.41 16.24 -37.99
CA ASP A 71 11.29 16.52 -36.56
C ASP A 71 9.84 16.35 -36.11
N ILE A 72 9.60 15.36 -35.25
CA ILE A 72 8.26 15.07 -34.71
C ILE A 72 7.70 16.17 -33.80
N THR A 73 8.53 17.14 -33.41
CA THR A 73 8.08 18.33 -32.67
C THR A 73 7.59 19.46 -33.58
N SER A 74 7.69 19.30 -34.90
CA SER A 74 7.18 20.23 -35.91
C SER A 74 6.00 19.61 -36.66
N GLN A 75 4.85 20.29 -36.61
CA GLN A 75 3.66 19.87 -37.34
C GLN A 75 3.88 19.92 -38.85
N ASP A 76 4.53 20.97 -39.37
CA ASP A 76 4.84 21.09 -40.80
C ASP A 76 5.73 19.94 -41.28
N SER A 77 6.74 19.58 -40.49
CA SER A 77 7.61 18.44 -40.81
C SER A 77 6.84 17.12 -40.86
N LEU A 78 5.90 16.89 -39.94
CA LEU A 78 5.04 15.71 -39.97
C LEU A 78 4.12 15.70 -41.20
N LEU A 79 3.55 16.84 -41.57
CA LEU A 79 2.69 16.96 -42.75
C LEU A 79 3.45 16.77 -44.06
N GLU A 80 4.69 17.26 -44.17
CA GLU A 80 5.57 17.01 -45.31
C GLU A 80 5.90 15.52 -45.46
N ILE A 81 6.18 14.84 -44.35
CA ILE A 81 6.39 13.38 -44.33
C ILE A 81 5.14 12.65 -44.81
N VAL A 82 3.96 13.03 -44.29
CA VAL A 82 2.68 12.44 -44.68
C VAL A 82 2.42 12.63 -46.17
N ALA A 83 2.59 13.85 -46.70
CA ALA A 83 2.40 14.16 -48.11
C ALA A 83 3.34 13.34 -49.00
N LYS A 84 4.60 13.14 -48.58
CA LYS A 84 5.54 12.30 -49.31
C LYS A 84 5.08 10.84 -49.35
N ILE A 85 4.71 10.26 -48.22
CA ILE A 85 4.22 8.87 -48.15
C ILE A 85 2.91 8.72 -48.93
N GLU A 86 2.02 9.70 -48.86
CA GLU A 86 0.78 9.74 -49.62
C GLU A 86 1.05 9.68 -51.13
N SER A 87 2.00 10.49 -51.61
CA SER A 87 2.38 10.52 -53.03
C SER A 87 3.04 9.23 -53.52
N GLU A 88 3.76 8.52 -52.64
CA GLU A 88 4.49 7.30 -53.00
C GLU A 88 3.63 6.03 -52.93
N ILE A 89 2.84 5.86 -51.87
CA ILE A 89 2.09 4.63 -51.60
C ILE A 89 0.62 4.85 -51.23
N GLY A 90 0.26 6.03 -50.73
CA GLY A 90 -1.13 6.46 -50.49
C GLY A 90 -1.81 5.86 -49.24
N TYR A 91 -1.14 4.99 -48.49
CA TYR A 91 -1.70 4.41 -47.26
C TYR A 91 -0.59 3.92 -46.32
N VAL A 92 -0.94 3.74 -45.04
CA VAL A 92 -0.12 3.03 -44.05
C VAL A 92 -0.99 2.10 -43.23
N ASN A 93 -0.41 1.03 -42.70
CA ASN A 93 -1.12 0.09 -41.83
C ASN A 93 -0.70 0.24 -40.36
N LEU A 94 0.55 0.66 -40.12
CA LEU A 94 1.13 0.71 -38.80
C LEU A 94 1.97 1.98 -38.63
N VAL A 95 1.66 2.77 -37.61
CA VAL A 95 2.51 3.88 -37.16
C VAL A 95 3.09 3.52 -35.80
N ILE A 96 4.41 3.47 -35.69
CA ILE A 96 5.13 3.28 -34.44
C ILE A 96 5.71 4.63 -34.01
N ALA A 97 5.06 5.27 -33.05
CA ALA A 97 5.51 6.50 -32.41
C ALA A 97 6.54 6.19 -31.31
N ASN A 98 7.79 5.93 -31.74
CA ASN A 98 8.86 5.44 -30.88
C ASN A 98 9.88 6.51 -30.46
N ALA A 99 10.01 7.61 -31.22
CA ALA A 99 10.98 8.65 -30.90
C ALA A 99 10.81 9.18 -29.47
N GLY A 100 11.94 9.39 -28.79
CA GLY A 100 11.95 9.90 -27.43
C GLY A 100 13.35 10.27 -26.95
N ILE A 101 13.39 11.10 -25.92
CA ILE A 101 14.62 11.60 -25.27
C ILE A 101 14.51 11.48 -23.75
N MET A 102 15.66 11.51 -23.08
CA MET A 102 15.77 11.46 -21.61
C MET A 102 16.08 12.85 -21.07
N GLY A 103 15.54 13.19 -19.90
CA GLY A 103 15.70 14.50 -19.26
C GLY A 103 16.81 14.56 -18.20
N PRO A 104 16.93 15.72 -17.52
CA PRO A 104 17.88 15.93 -16.44
C PRO A 104 17.71 14.92 -15.30
N ARG A 105 18.80 14.31 -14.86
CA ARG A 105 18.78 13.28 -13.80
C ARG A 105 18.67 13.92 -12.40
N PRO A 106 17.87 13.34 -11.49
CA PRO A 106 17.84 13.79 -10.10
C PRO A 106 19.15 13.46 -9.39
N LEU A 107 19.48 14.26 -8.36
CA LEU A 107 20.65 14.05 -7.52
C LEU A 107 20.59 12.70 -6.76
N LYS A 108 19.38 12.28 -6.41
CA LYS A 108 19.06 10.96 -5.86
C LYS A 108 18.18 10.21 -6.86
N ALA A 109 18.73 9.23 -7.57
CA ALA A 109 18.04 8.45 -8.59
C ALA A 109 17.62 7.06 -8.07
N THR A 110 18.39 6.48 -7.15
CA THR A 110 18.16 5.16 -6.56
C THR A 110 17.99 5.23 -5.03
N PRO A 111 17.41 4.21 -4.38
CA PRO A 111 17.35 4.14 -2.92
C PRO A 111 18.72 4.14 -2.24
N ASP A 112 19.73 3.56 -2.91
CA ASP A 112 21.09 3.38 -2.40
C ASP A 112 21.97 4.62 -2.54
N ASP A 113 21.57 5.58 -3.40
CA ASP A 113 22.27 6.86 -3.52
C ASP A 113 22.27 7.59 -2.16
N PRO A 114 23.40 8.20 -1.75
CA PRO A 114 23.50 8.98 -0.52
C PRO A 114 22.36 10.00 -0.44
N LEU A 115 21.76 10.16 0.74
CA LEU A 115 20.71 11.15 0.93
C LEU A 115 21.33 12.56 0.94
N PRO A 116 21.11 13.40 -0.09
CA PRO A 116 21.60 14.76 -0.06
C PRO A 116 20.80 15.60 0.94
N SER A 117 21.38 16.69 1.44
CA SER A 117 20.59 17.68 2.15
C SER A 117 19.52 18.29 1.24
N ILE A 118 18.44 18.80 1.84
CA ILE A 118 17.37 19.44 1.06
C ILE A 118 17.87 20.63 0.23
N SER A 119 18.88 21.35 0.75
CA SER A 119 19.50 22.50 0.08
C SER A 119 20.28 22.07 -1.16
N GLU A 120 21.06 21.00 -1.08
CA GLU A 120 21.81 20.44 -2.21
C GLU A 120 20.86 19.88 -3.27
N TYR A 121 19.83 19.14 -2.83
CA TYR A 121 18.82 18.60 -3.74
C TYR A 121 18.13 19.71 -4.53
N ARG A 122 17.70 20.78 -3.83
CA ARG A 122 17.08 21.95 -4.46
C ARG A 122 18.05 22.65 -5.41
N ALA A 123 19.31 22.87 -5.00
CA ALA A 123 20.30 23.54 -5.82
C ALA A 123 20.56 22.77 -7.12
N HIS A 124 20.74 21.45 -7.05
CA HIS A 124 20.91 20.58 -8.22
C HIS A 124 19.68 20.62 -9.13
N ALA A 125 18.48 20.48 -8.57
CA ALA A 125 17.24 20.49 -9.36
C ALA A 125 17.01 21.82 -10.11
N LEU A 126 17.43 22.95 -9.52
CA LEU A 126 17.27 24.29 -10.11
C LEU A 126 18.43 24.69 -11.04
N GLN A 127 19.49 23.88 -11.17
CA GLN A 127 20.57 24.14 -12.13
C GLN A 127 20.12 23.92 -13.57
N SER A 128 19.24 22.94 -13.81
CA SER A 128 18.69 22.67 -15.14
C SER A 128 17.59 23.68 -15.49
N PRO A 129 17.67 24.35 -16.65
CA PRO A 129 16.60 25.21 -17.14
C PRO A 129 15.26 24.47 -17.24
N MET A 130 14.15 25.19 -17.04
CA MET A 130 12.81 24.62 -17.19
C MET A 130 12.56 24.08 -18.60
N GLN A 131 13.22 24.68 -19.60
CA GLN A 131 13.14 24.29 -21.01
C GLN A 131 13.57 22.83 -21.22
N ASP A 132 14.60 22.37 -20.50
CA ASP A 132 15.08 20.99 -20.59
C ASP A 132 14.00 20.00 -20.16
N PHE A 133 13.24 20.34 -19.11
CA PHE A 133 12.09 19.54 -18.66
C PHE A 133 10.98 19.53 -19.71
N THR A 134 10.59 20.71 -20.21
CA THR A 134 9.49 20.83 -21.17
C THR A 134 9.82 20.22 -22.52
N GLN A 135 11.09 20.23 -22.94
CA GLN A 135 11.53 19.61 -24.19
C GLN A 135 11.29 18.09 -24.18
N ILE A 136 11.42 17.44 -23.01
CA ILE A 136 11.08 16.02 -22.87
C ILE A 136 9.60 15.79 -23.15
N TYR A 137 8.73 16.65 -22.65
CA TYR A 137 7.30 16.57 -22.93
C TYR A 137 6.97 16.89 -24.39
N ALA A 138 7.64 17.89 -24.98
CA ALA A 138 7.48 18.24 -26.38
C ALA A 138 7.78 17.05 -27.31
N VAL A 139 8.87 16.32 -27.07
CA VAL A 139 9.23 15.14 -27.88
C VAL A 139 8.42 13.92 -27.47
N ASN A 140 8.46 13.54 -26.19
CA ASN A 140 7.93 12.26 -25.75
C ASN A 140 6.40 12.23 -25.72
N VAL A 141 5.72 13.37 -25.49
CA VAL A 141 4.25 13.42 -25.36
C VAL A 141 3.62 14.12 -26.57
N THR A 142 3.92 15.41 -26.76
CA THR A 142 3.31 16.21 -27.81
C THR A 142 3.65 15.67 -29.20
N GLY A 143 4.92 15.37 -29.45
CA GLY A 143 5.34 14.80 -30.73
C GLY A 143 4.72 13.43 -31.02
N VAL A 144 4.52 12.59 -30.00
CA VAL A 144 3.79 11.32 -30.15
C VAL A 144 2.32 11.56 -30.52
N TYR A 145 1.66 12.51 -29.85
CA TYR A 145 0.28 12.88 -30.15
C TYR A 145 0.10 13.39 -31.58
N TYR A 146 0.91 14.35 -31.99
CA TYR A 146 0.83 14.92 -33.34
C TYR A 146 1.28 13.93 -34.42
N THR A 147 2.22 13.03 -34.12
CA THR A 147 2.51 11.90 -35.01
C THR A 147 1.27 11.01 -35.18
N ALA A 148 0.55 10.69 -34.11
CA ALA A 148 -0.67 9.90 -34.20
C ALA A 148 -1.74 10.60 -35.07
N LEU A 149 -1.94 11.90 -34.89
CA LEU A 149 -2.93 12.68 -35.65
C LEU A 149 -2.57 12.85 -37.13
N ALA A 150 -1.31 13.17 -37.43
CA ALA A 150 -0.87 13.48 -38.79
C ALA A 150 -1.09 12.30 -39.76
N PHE A 151 -1.00 11.07 -39.26
CA PHE A 151 -1.11 9.86 -40.08
C PHE A 151 -2.52 9.25 -40.14
N LEU A 152 -3.54 9.87 -39.52
CA LEU A 152 -4.88 9.28 -39.45
C LEU A 152 -5.50 9.02 -40.83
N THR A 153 -5.32 9.93 -41.79
CA THR A 153 -5.85 9.78 -43.16
C THR A 153 -5.22 8.59 -43.88
N LEU A 154 -3.90 8.41 -43.76
CA LEU A 154 -3.19 7.27 -44.34
C LEU A 154 -3.53 5.94 -43.67
N LEU A 155 -3.76 5.96 -42.34
CA LEU A 155 -4.21 4.78 -41.59
C LEU A 155 -5.63 4.35 -42.01
N ASP A 156 -6.53 5.31 -42.19
CA ASP A 156 -7.88 5.07 -42.67
C ASP A 156 -7.90 4.57 -44.12
N ALA A 157 -7.05 5.14 -44.99
CA ALA A 157 -6.83 4.62 -46.35
C ALA A 157 -6.35 3.16 -46.33
N GLY A 158 -5.48 2.81 -45.37
CA GLY A 158 -5.03 1.42 -45.16
C GLY A 158 -6.16 0.47 -44.76
N ASN A 159 -7.13 0.94 -43.97
CA ASN A 159 -8.34 0.18 -43.62
C ASN A 159 -9.26 0.02 -44.83
N THR A 160 -9.49 1.11 -45.58
CA THR A 160 -10.32 1.12 -46.79
C THR A 160 -9.81 0.14 -47.86
N LYS A 161 -8.48 0.01 -47.97
CA LYS A 161 -7.82 -0.94 -48.88
C LYS A 161 -7.91 -2.41 -48.44
N GLY A 162 -8.42 -2.69 -47.25
CA GLY A 162 -8.56 -4.04 -46.70
C GLY A 162 -7.38 -4.53 -45.86
N ASN A 163 -6.39 -3.67 -45.58
CA ASN A 163 -5.17 -3.97 -44.83
C ASN A 163 -4.34 -5.14 -45.42
N PHE A 164 -3.25 -5.56 -44.76
CA PHE A 164 -2.38 -6.65 -45.26
C PHE A 164 -2.88 -8.06 -44.90
N CYS A 165 -3.89 -8.17 -44.02
CA CYS A 165 -4.50 -9.42 -43.60
C CYS A 165 -5.96 -9.20 -43.16
N ALA A 166 -6.83 -10.19 -43.40
CA ALA A 166 -8.21 -10.15 -42.93
C ALA A 166 -8.27 -10.00 -41.40
N ASN A 167 -9.27 -9.27 -40.90
CA ASN A 167 -9.48 -8.95 -39.47
C ASN A 167 -8.40 -8.08 -38.80
N VAL A 168 -7.30 -7.75 -39.49
CA VAL A 168 -6.38 -6.72 -39.02
C VAL A 168 -6.95 -5.34 -39.35
N ARG A 169 -6.72 -4.39 -38.44
CA ARG A 169 -7.04 -2.97 -38.60
C ARG A 169 -5.79 -2.14 -38.39
N SER A 170 -5.73 -1.02 -39.10
CA SER A 170 -4.65 -0.05 -38.98
C SER A 170 -4.47 0.38 -37.52
N GLN A 171 -3.23 0.60 -37.11
CA GLN A 171 -2.94 0.87 -35.71
C GLN A 171 -1.78 1.83 -35.49
N ILE A 172 -1.80 2.43 -34.32
CA ILE A 172 -0.71 3.24 -33.77
C ILE A 172 -0.16 2.51 -32.54
N ILE A 173 1.15 2.31 -32.48
CA ILE A 173 1.86 1.80 -31.31
C ILE A 173 2.77 2.92 -30.81
N ALA A 174 2.62 3.35 -29.56
CA ALA A 174 3.59 4.26 -28.95
C ALA A 174 4.56 3.52 -28.04
N THR A 175 5.83 3.92 -28.07
CA THR A 175 6.85 3.39 -27.16
C THR A 175 6.85 4.20 -25.85
N SER A 176 6.29 3.59 -24.80
CA SER A 176 6.39 4.06 -23.42
C SER A 176 7.69 3.56 -22.76
N SER A 177 7.66 3.19 -21.47
CA SER A 177 8.73 2.57 -20.70
C SER A 177 8.18 2.04 -19.38
N ILE A 178 8.82 1.03 -18.78
CA ILE A 178 8.56 0.68 -17.37
C ILE A 178 8.77 1.86 -16.41
N GLY A 179 9.57 2.86 -16.79
CA GLY A 179 9.74 4.10 -16.04
C GLY A 179 8.44 4.89 -15.87
N GLY A 180 7.45 4.72 -16.76
CA GLY A 180 6.12 5.33 -16.64
C GLY A 180 5.25 4.73 -15.54
N PHE A 181 5.64 3.59 -14.97
CA PHE A 181 4.93 2.91 -13.87
C PHE A 181 5.71 3.00 -12.55
N SER A 182 6.98 3.41 -12.61
CA SER A 182 7.88 3.50 -11.46
C SER A 182 7.66 4.79 -10.66
N ARG A 183 7.62 4.66 -9.33
CA ARG A 183 7.69 5.82 -8.41
C ARG A 183 9.12 6.29 -8.16
N LEU A 184 10.11 5.46 -8.47
CA LEU A 184 11.52 5.85 -8.44
C LEU A 184 11.85 6.65 -9.70
N ALA A 185 12.37 7.86 -9.52
CA ALA A 185 12.79 8.76 -10.61
C ALA A 185 14.13 8.36 -11.25
N GLY A 186 14.39 7.05 -11.37
CA GLY A 186 15.70 6.50 -11.77
C GLY A 186 16.21 6.96 -13.14
N ALA A 187 15.33 7.37 -14.06
CA ALA A 187 15.72 8.04 -15.29
C ALA A 187 15.65 9.57 -15.14
N SER A 188 14.45 10.13 -14.95
CA SER A 188 14.23 11.51 -14.50
C SER A 188 12.76 11.76 -14.21
N PHE A 189 12.43 12.82 -13.47
CA PHE A 189 11.03 13.22 -13.29
C PHE A 189 10.35 13.50 -14.63
N ALA A 190 10.98 14.28 -15.51
CA ALA A 190 10.44 14.61 -16.83
C ALA A 190 10.22 13.35 -17.69
N TYR A 191 11.20 12.44 -17.71
CA TYR A 191 11.10 11.21 -18.50
C TYR A 191 10.00 10.28 -17.98
N ASN A 192 10.04 9.92 -16.70
CA ASN A 192 9.08 8.99 -16.10
C ASN A 192 7.64 9.52 -16.26
N SER A 193 7.41 10.79 -15.93
CA SER A 193 6.10 11.42 -16.07
C SER A 193 5.66 11.54 -17.53
N SER A 194 6.56 11.84 -18.47
CA SER A 194 6.24 11.84 -19.90
C SER A 194 5.81 10.46 -20.42
N LYS A 195 6.46 9.37 -19.96
CA LYS A 195 6.10 8.00 -20.35
C LYS A 195 4.78 7.55 -19.72
N ALA A 196 4.49 7.99 -18.49
CA ALA A 196 3.17 7.83 -17.89
C ALA A 196 2.09 8.57 -18.71
N ALA A 197 2.36 9.83 -19.10
CA ALA A 197 1.45 10.66 -19.89
C ALA A 197 1.14 10.03 -21.25
N VAL A 198 2.15 9.56 -21.99
CA VAL A 198 1.94 8.85 -23.28
C VAL A 198 1.12 7.59 -23.10
N THR A 199 1.39 6.81 -22.05
CA THR A 199 0.65 5.57 -21.78
C THR A 199 -0.84 5.86 -21.63
N HIS A 200 -1.18 6.90 -20.86
CA HIS A 200 -2.57 7.29 -20.67
C HIS A 200 -3.18 7.90 -21.94
N MET A 201 -2.45 8.78 -22.61
CA MET A 201 -2.87 9.41 -23.86
C MET A 201 -3.21 8.38 -24.94
N MET A 202 -2.41 7.33 -25.08
CA MET A 202 -2.71 6.25 -26.04
C MET A 202 -3.97 5.46 -25.69
N LYS A 203 -4.31 5.32 -24.40
CA LYS A 203 -5.61 4.74 -23.99
C LYS A 203 -6.77 5.66 -24.38
N MET A 204 -6.62 6.97 -24.21
CA MET A 204 -7.62 7.95 -24.65
C MET A 204 -7.80 7.91 -26.18
N LEU A 205 -6.70 7.82 -26.93
CA LEU A 205 -6.73 7.67 -28.39
C LEU A 205 -7.39 6.35 -28.81
N ALA A 206 -7.13 5.25 -28.11
CA ALA A 206 -7.76 3.96 -28.40
C ALA A 206 -9.29 4.01 -28.33
N THR A 207 -9.83 4.76 -27.38
CA THR A 207 -11.28 5.01 -27.25
C THR A 207 -11.77 5.99 -28.32
N SER A 208 -11.04 7.08 -28.53
CA SER A 208 -11.44 8.17 -29.45
C SER A 208 -11.41 7.75 -30.92
N LEU A 209 -10.48 6.86 -31.28
CA LEU A 209 -10.26 6.42 -32.66
C LEU A 209 -10.99 5.10 -33.00
N ALA A 210 -11.69 4.49 -32.04
CA ALA A 210 -12.48 3.29 -32.26
C ALA A 210 -13.54 3.43 -33.38
N PRO A 211 -14.28 4.56 -33.51
CA PRO A 211 -15.23 4.76 -34.62
C PRO A 211 -14.58 4.69 -36.01
N TYR A 212 -13.31 5.11 -36.11
CA TYR A 212 -12.51 5.08 -37.35
C TYR A 212 -11.81 3.74 -37.57
N ARG A 213 -12.06 2.75 -36.69
CA ARG A 213 -11.46 1.41 -36.75
C ARG A 213 -9.93 1.48 -36.74
N ILE A 214 -9.36 2.47 -36.06
CA ILE A 214 -7.91 2.60 -35.84
C ILE A 214 -7.64 2.24 -34.39
N ARG A 215 -6.70 1.31 -34.17
CA ARG A 215 -6.34 0.84 -32.83
C ARG A 215 -5.15 1.63 -32.29
N CYS A 216 -5.10 1.81 -30.98
CA CYS A 216 -3.96 2.44 -30.32
C CYS A 216 -3.46 1.56 -29.18
N ASN A 217 -2.20 1.18 -29.21
CA ASN A 217 -1.58 0.34 -28.17
C ASN A 217 -0.24 0.93 -27.72
N VAL A 218 0.28 0.41 -26.61
CA VAL A 218 1.51 0.87 -25.99
C VAL A 218 2.47 -0.29 -25.82
N LEU A 219 3.70 -0.11 -26.26
CA LEU A 219 4.82 -0.97 -25.88
C LEU A 219 5.58 -0.29 -24.74
N ALA A 220 5.81 -0.99 -23.63
CA ALA A 220 6.50 -0.48 -22.44
C ALA A 220 7.77 -1.30 -22.17
N PRO A 221 8.91 -0.94 -22.77
CA PRO A 221 10.15 -1.67 -22.60
C PRO A 221 10.80 -1.46 -21.23
N GLY A 222 11.52 -2.49 -20.78
CA GLY A 222 12.52 -2.43 -19.71
C GLY A 222 13.87 -1.90 -20.20
N VAL A 223 14.96 -2.51 -19.73
CA VAL A 223 16.32 -2.12 -20.10
C VAL A 223 16.77 -2.89 -21.34
N PHE A 224 16.97 -2.18 -22.45
CA PHE A 224 17.49 -2.69 -23.72
C PHE A 224 18.78 -1.96 -24.09
N PRO A 225 19.77 -2.58 -24.75
CA PRO A 225 20.96 -1.90 -25.26
C PRO A 225 20.62 -0.80 -26.27
N SER A 226 21.01 0.44 -25.97
CA SER A 226 20.85 1.62 -26.84
C SER A 226 21.69 2.78 -26.30
N ASP A 227 21.94 3.81 -27.11
CA ASP A 227 22.62 5.04 -26.68
C ASP A 227 22.00 5.65 -25.40
N MET A 228 20.68 5.56 -25.26
CA MET A 228 19.93 6.11 -24.11
C MET A 228 20.18 5.32 -22.81
N THR A 229 20.49 4.03 -22.91
CA THR A 229 20.59 3.12 -21.77
C THR A 229 22.02 2.74 -21.42
N THR A 230 23.02 3.14 -22.22
CA THR A 230 24.45 2.85 -21.96
C THR A 230 24.88 3.22 -20.55
N GLY A 231 24.51 4.41 -20.06
CA GLY A 231 24.83 4.84 -18.69
C GLY A 231 24.01 4.17 -17.60
N ILE A 232 22.85 3.57 -17.93
CA ILE A 232 22.07 2.74 -16.99
C ILE A 232 22.71 1.37 -16.91
N ILE A 233 23.00 0.75 -18.05
CA ILE A 233 23.63 -0.57 -18.18
C ILE A 233 25.01 -0.59 -17.50
N GLY A 234 25.81 0.46 -17.67
CA GLY A 234 27.10 0.58 -16.99
C GLY A 234 27.02 0.63 -15.46
N GLY A 235 25.87 1.03 -14.90
CA GLY A 235 25.60 1.00 -13.45
C GLY A 235 24.94 -0.29 -12.96
N LEU A 236 24.45 -1.15 -13.87
CA LEU A 236 23.96 -2.48 -13.54
C LEU A 236 25.18 -3.39 -13.39
N ASN A 237 25.82 -3.38 -12.21
CA ASN A 237 27.00 -4.21 -11.92
C ASN A 237 26.71 -5.68 -12.28
N PRO A 238 27.29 -6.23 -13.35
CA PRO A 238 27.11 -7.64 -13.66
C PRO A 238 27.81 -8.45 -12.57
N LEU A 239 27.28 -9.63 -12.26
CA LEU A 239 28.05 -10.63 -11.52
C LEU A 239 29.33 -10.95 -12.32
N GLN A 240 30.35 -11.52 -11.67
CA GLN A 240 31.62 -11.90 -12.33
C GLN A 240 31.44 -12.76 -13.61
N SER A 241 30.27 -13.37 -13.80
CA SER A 241 29.87 -14.15 -14.97
C SER A 241 29.25 -13.36 -16.14
N GLY A 242 29.06 -12.04 -16.02
CA GLY A 242 28.35 -11.22 -17.02
C GLY A 242 26.82 -11.31 -16.95
N ILE A 243 26.30 -12.05 -15.97
CA ILE A 243 24.87 -12.22 -15.68
C ILE A 243 24.41 -11.10 -14.75
N LEU A 244 23.24 -10.52 -14.99
CA LEU A 244 22.66 -9.49 -14.11
C LEU A 244 22.02 -10.15 -12.88
N ASP A 245 22.10 -9.48 -11.74
CA ASP A 245 21.43 -9.96 -10.51
C ASP A 245 19.90 -10.08 -10.73
N LYS A 246 19.34 -11.24 -10.38
CA LYS A 246 17.89 -11.54 -10.42
C LYS A 246 17.05 -10.56 -9.60
N ASN A 247 17.63 -9.94 -8.57
CA ASN A 247 16.96 -8.93 -7.75
C ASN A 247 16.90 -7.57 -8.47
N VAL A 248 17.70 -7.39 -9.50
CA VAL A 248 17.68 -6.22 -10.37
C VAL A 248 16.78 -6.52 -11.56
N ILE A 249 17.11 -7.50 -12.40
CA ILE A 249 16.26 -7.99 -13.49
C ILE A 249 16.06 -9.50 -13.29
N PRO A 250 14.85 -9.98 -12.99
CA PRO A 250 14.58 -11.41 -12.77
C PRO A 250 14.97 -12.34 -13.94
N ALA A 251 14.95 -11.84 -15.18
CA ALA A 251 15.45 -12.57 -16.35
C ALA A 251 16.99 -12.68 -16.42
N GLU A 252 17.71 -12.03 -15.50
CA GLU A 252 19.17 -12.07 -15.34
C GLU A 252 19.96 -11.56 -16.56
N ARG A 253 19.29 -10.84 -17.47
CA ARG A 253 19.86 -10.21 -18.68
C ARG A 253 19.11 -8.94 -19.05
N THR A 254 19.73 -8.09 -19.87
CA THR A 254 19.01 -7.04 -20.60
C THR A 254 18.18 -7.64 -21.73
N GLY A 255 17.22 -6.87 -22.23
CA GLY A 255 16.45 -7.26 -23.41
C GLY A 255 17.33 -7.26 -24.67
N CYS A 256 16.97 -8.08 -25.65
CA CYS A 256 17.68 -8.19 -26.94
C CYS A 256 16.74 -7.94 -28.13
N GLU A 257 17.29 -7.91 -29.35
CA GLU A 257 16.51 -7.65 -30.58
C GLU A 257 15.34 -8.63 -30.73
N GLN A 258 15.53 -9.90 -30.35
CA GLN A 258 14.51 -10.95 -30.44
C GLN A 258 13.32 -10.69 -29.50
N ASP A 259 13.53 -10.10 -28.32
CA ASP A 259 12.44 -9.80 -27.39
C ASP A 259 11.52 -8.70 -27.97
N ILE A 260 12.11 -7.66 -28.58
CA ILE A 260 11.35 -6.60 -29.27
C ILE A 260 10.71 -7.14 -30.56
N ALA A 261 11.43 -7.96 -31.33
CA ALA A 261 10.91 -8.56 -32.54
C ALA A 261 9.66 -9.40 -32.25
N GLY A 262 9.70 -10.26 -31.22
CA GLY A 262 8.55 -11.06 -30.80
C GLY A 262 7.35 -10.19 -30.41
N ALA A 263 7.58 -9.12 -29.64
CA ALA A 263 6.53 -8.21 -29.21
C ALA A 263 5.91 -7.43 -30.38
N VAL A 264 6.72 -6.84 -31.25
CA VAL A 264 6.20 -6.03 -32.37
C VAL A 264 5.49 -6.89 -33.42
N LEU A 265 6.00 -8.09 -33.73
CA LEU A 265 5.34 -9.01 -34.66
C LEU A 265 4.01 -9.51 -34.10
N TRP A 266 3.94 -9.80 -32.80
CA TRP A 266 2.70 -10.13 -32.12
C TRP A 266 1.68 -9.00 -32.20
N MET A 267 2.07 -7.79 -31.79
CA MET A 267 1.17 -6.63 -31.74
C MET A 267 0.74 -6.17 -33.14
N ALA A 268 1.64 -6.24 -34.12
CA ALA A 268 1.39 -5.84 -35.51
C ALA A 268 0.55 -6.87 -36.28
N GLY A 269 0.85 -8.16 -36.10
CA GLY A 269 0.23 -9.27 -36.83
C GLY A 269 -1.17 -9.64 -36.36
N LEU A 270 -1.69 -10.75 -36.91
CA LEU A 270 -3.05 -11.24 -36.64
C LEU A 270 -3.27 -11.56 -35.15
N ALA A 271 -2.25 -12.07 -34.46
CA ALA A 271 -2.33 -12.41 -33.03
C ALA A 271 -2.56 -11.19 -32.11
N GLY A 272 -2.23 -9.98 -32.59
CA GLY A 272 -2.47 -8.72 -31.89
C GLY A 272 -3.70 -7.96 -32.40
N ALA A 273 -4.45 -8.51 -33.36
CA ALA A 273 -5.55 -7.80 -34.02
C ALA A 273 -6.67 -7.38 -33.07
N TYR A 274 -6.83 -8.08 -31.93
CA TYR A 274 -7.84 -7.78 -30.91
C TYR A 274 -7.33 -6.83 -29.79
N LEU A 275 -6.09 -6.35 -29.87
CA LEU A 275 -5.55 -5.39 -28.91
C LEU A 275 -6.03 -3.97 -29.23
N ASN A 276 -6.68 -3.30 -28.29
CA ASN A 276 -6.94 -1.86 -28.38
C ASN A 276 -6.89 -1.23 -26.97
N GLY A 277 -6.03 -0.23 -26.78
CA GLY A 277 -5.73 0.36 -25.47
C GLY A 277 -4.81 -0.50 -24.59
N SER A 278 -4.22 -1.55 -25.15
CA SER A 278 -3.36 -2.48 -24.40
C SER A 278 -1.98 -1.87 -24.14
N VAL A 279 -1.46 -2.14 -22.94
CA VAL A 279 -0.10 -1.78 -22.52
C VAL A 279 0.70 -3.07 -22.37
N VAL A 280 1.64 -3.28 -23.29
CA VAL A 280 2.47 -4.48 -23.35
C VAL A 280 3.81 -4.19 -22.69
N VAL A 281 4.05 -4.77 -21.51
CA VAL A 281 5.32 -4.65 -20.79
C VAL A 281 6.30 -5.72 -21.26
N VAL A 282 7.51 -5.31 -21.65
CA VAL A 282 8.59 -6.23 -22.08
C VAL A 282 9.87 -5.85 -21.34
N ASP A 283 10.13 -6.45 -20.18
CA ASP A 283 11.14 -5.93 -19.25
C ASP A 283 11.93 -6.97 -18.44
N GLY A 284 11.75 -8.26 -18.72
CA GLY A 284 12.39 -9.34 -17.97
C GLY A 284 12.02 -9.37 -16.48
N GLY A 285 10.89 -8.78 -16.08
CA GLY A 285 10.41 -8.70 -14.70
C GLY A 285 10.95 -7.50 -13.90
N ARG A 286 11.71 -6.59 -14.53
CA ARG A 286 12.36 -5.45 -13.85
C ARG A 286 11.37 -4.57 -13.09
N LEU A 287 10.19 -4.31 -13.66
CA LEU A 287 9.17 -3.44 -13.07
C LEU A 287 8.76 -3.91 -11.67
N GLY A 288 8.62 -5.23 -11.47
CA GLY A 288 8.27 -5.81 -10.17
C GLY A 288 9.34 -5.63 -9.09
N MET A 289 10.60 -5.44 -9.51
CA MET A 289 11.72 -5.22 -8.58
C MET A 289 11.89 -3.76 -8.17
N LEU A 290 11.28 -2.80 -8.89
CA LEU A 290 11.38 -1.37 -8.56
C LEU A 290 10.57 -0.97 -7.32
N THR A 291 9.79 -1.88 -6.73
CA THR A 291 8.85 -1.61 -5.62
C THR A 291 9.17 -2.33 -4.30
N LEU A 292 10.13 -3.25 -4.26
CA LEU A 292 10.38 -4.07 -3.07
C LEU A 292 11.47 -3.44 -2.20
N ASN A 293 11.09 -2.97 -1.00
CA ASN A 293 12.04 -2.78 0.10
C ASN A 293 12.66 -4.15 0.40
N SER A 294 13.95 -4.30 0.13
CA SER A 294 14.72 -5.48 0.48
C SER A 294 14.92 -5.56 2.00
N ASN A 295 14.00 -6.22 2.71
CA ASN A 295 14.34 -6.79 4.01
C ASN A 295 15.21 -8.03 3.75
N ASP A 296 16.53 -7.85 3.73
CA ASP A 296 17.52 -8.86 3.34
C ASP A 296 17.38 -10.19 4.09
N LEU A 297 16.93 -10.16 5.35
CA LEU A 297 16.74 -11.36 6.16
C LEU A 297 15.58 -12.24 5.68
N VAL A 298 14.47 -11.64 5.22
CA VAL A 298 13.25 -12.36 4.77
C VAL A 298 13.48 -13.05 3.44
N ASN A 299 14.32 -12.42 2.61
CA ASN A 299 14.68 -12.88 1.27
C ASN A 299 15.85 -13.88 1.29
N SER A 300 16.48 -14.11 2.44
CA SER A 300 17.55 -15.09 2.57
C SER A 300 17.05 -16.52 2.27
N PRO A 301 17.82 -17.33 1.52
CA PRO A 301 17.53 -18.76 1.37
C PRO A 301 17.88 -19.53 2.65
N GLY A 302 17.35 -20.74 2.80
CA GLY A 302 17.63 -21.62 3.94
C GLY A 302 16.74 -21.40 5.16
N PHE A 303 17.12 -22.02 6.28
CA PHE A 303 16.32 -22.08 7.50
C PHE A 303 16.03 -20.71 8.10
N LEU A 304 17.02 -19.80 8.15
CA LEU A 304 16.86 -18.47 8.74
C LEU A 304 15.82 -17.63 7.98
N GLY A 305 15.83 -17.66 6.65
CA GLY A 305 14.80 -16.99 5.86
C GLY A 305 13.44 -17.67 5.96
N ALA A 306 13.38 -19.01 6.06
CA ALA A 306 12.12 -19.72 6.28
C ALA A 306 11.50 -19.38 7.66
N ALA A 307 12.34 -19.33 8.70
CA ALA A 307 11.94 -18.91 10.03
C ALA A 307 11.50 -17.43 10.05
N ALA A 308 12.22 -16.53 9.36
CA ALA A 308 11.84 -15.12 9.24
C ALA A 308 10.50 -14.95 8.50
N ARG A 309 10.28 -15.69 7.41
CA ARG A 309 9.00 -15.69 6.69
C ARG A 309 7.86 -16.25 7.55
N PHE A 310 8.09 -17.34 8.27
CA PHE A 310 7.11 -17.89 9.20
C PHE A 310 6.79 -16.89 10.32
N TRP A 311 7.81 -16.24 10.88
CA TRP A 311 7.69 -15.24 11.93
C TRP A 311 6.88 -14.02 11.50
N GLN A 312 7.06 -13.54 10.27
CA GLN A 312 6.30 -12.41 9.73
C GLN A 312 4.91 -12.79 9.24
N ARG A 313 4.73 -13.99 8.68
CA ARG A 313 3.45 -14.42 8.08
C ARG A 313 2.50 -15.10 9.07
N SER A 314 2.92 -15.37 10.30
CA SER A 314 2.09 -16.00 11.31
C SER A 314 1.98 -15.14 12.56
N TYR A 315 1.00 -15.47 13.41
CA TYR A 315 0.89 -14.91 14.75
C TYR A 315 1.86 -15.56 15.76
N ALA A 316 2.92 -16.25 15.30
CA ALA A 316 3.90 -16.89 16.18
C ALA A 316 4.56 -15.89 17.15
N SER A 317 4.83 -14.67 16.69
CA SER A 317 5.38 -13.60 17.54
C SER A 317 4.45 -13.24 18.71
N ASP A 318 3.14 -13.30 18.50
CA ASP A 318 2.15 -13.06 19.56
C ASP A 318 2.17 -14.15 20.61
N TYR A 319 2.21 -15.41 20.19
CA TYR A 319 2.27 -16.55 21.10
C TYR A 319 3.58 -16.58 21.89
N VAL A 320 4.71 -16.25 21.26
CA VAL A 320 5.99 -16.09 21.97
C VAL A 320 5.90 -14.92 22.96
N GLY A 321 5.32 -13.79 22.57
CA GLY A 321 5.07 -12.67 23.48
C GLY A 321 4.23 -13.08 24.70
N ILE A 322 3.14 -13.83 24.49
CA ILE A 322 2.31 -14.38 25.57
C ILE A 322 3.12 -15.30 26.48
N ALA A 323 3.92 -16.21 25.91
CA ALA A 323 4.76 -17.10 26.69
C ALA A 323 5.77 -16.34 27.55
N ILE A 324 6.42 -15.30 27.00
CA ILE A 324 7.34 -14.42 27.74
C ILE A 324 6.61 -13.71 28.88
N LEU A 325 5.42 -13.15 28.62
CA LEU A 325 4.62 -12.47 29.65
C LEU A 325 4.22 -13.42 30.77
N LEU A 326 3.79 -14.65 30.46
CA LEU A 326 3.45 -15.66 31.46
C LEU A 326 4.68 -16.12 32.27
N CYS A 327 5.80 -16.36 31.59
CA CYS A 327 7.07 -16.71 32.26
C CYS A 327 7.58 -15.59 33.18
N GLY A 328 7.29 -14.33 32.87
CA GLY A 328 7.57 -13.20 33.77
C GLY A 328 6.54 -13.07 34.89
N TYR A 329 5.26 -13.26 34.59
CA TYR A 329 4.16 -13.07 35.55
C TYR A 329 4.13 -14.14 36.66
N ILE A 330 4.38 -15.41 36.32
CA ILE A 330 4.30 -16.52 37.28
C ILE A 330 5.30 -16.32 38.44
N PRO A 331 6.60 -16.05 38.22
CA PRO A 331 7.54 -15.75 39.30
C PRO A 331 7.14 -14.55 40.15
N ILE A 332 6.53 -13.52 39.55
CA ILE A 332 6.07 -12.33 40.28
C ILE A 332 5.00 -12.70 41.31
N GLN A 333 4.11 -13.66 41.00
CA GLN A 333 3.06 -14.10 41.94
C GLN A 333 3.60 -14.84 43.16
N PHE A 334 4.64 -15.66 42.98
CA PHE A 334 5.08 -16.60 44.01
C PHE A 334 6.37 -16.20 44.72
N LEU A 335 7.23 -15.39 44.09
CA LEU A 335 8.59 -15.13 44.58
C LEU A 335 8.85 -13.66 44.92
N THR A 336 7.94 -12.74 44.57
CA THR A 336 8.17 -11.30 44.72
C THR A 336 7.32 -10.72 45.82
N GLU A 337 7.97 -10.16 46.84
CA GLU A 337 7.32 -9.34 47.85
C GLU A 337 7.20 -7.88 47.35
N PRO A 338 6.11 -7.17 47.70
CA PRO A 338 5.99 -5.76 47.35
C PRO A 338 6.96 -4.90 48.16
N PHE A 339 7.33 -3.74 47.63
CA PHE A 339 8.02 -2.72 48.40
C PHE A 339 7.19 -2.31 49.62
N HIS A 340 7.74 -2.39 50.83
CA HIS A 340 7.01 -2.01 52.05
C HIS A 340 7.24 -0.55 52.40
N ARG A 341 6.43 0.35 51.84
CA ARG A 341 6.47 1.77 52.23
C ARG A 341 6.17 1.93 53.73
N MET A 342 6.99 2.74 54.40
CA MET A 342 6.77 3.09 55.82
C MET A 342 5.44 3.83 56.02
N PHE A 343 4.84 3.66 57.18
CA PHE A 343 3.53 4.22 57.52
C PHE A 343 3.50 4.71 58.98
N PHE A 344 2.49 5.51 59.31
CA PHE A 344 2.20 5.94 60.68
C PHE A 344 0.95 5.20 61.18
N LEU A 345 0.88 4.87 62.47
CA LEU A 345 -0.30 4.18 63.03
C LEU A 345 -1.49 5.11 63.26
N ASP A 346 -1.26 6.41 63.40
CA ASP A 346 -2.30 7.44 63.55
C ASP A 346 -2.89 7.91 62.22
N ASN A 347 -2.43 7.36 61.08
CA ASN A 347 -2.94 7.71 59.77
C ASN A 347 -4.33 7.10 59.54
N LEU A 348 -5.37 7.92 59.70
CA LEU A 348 -6.77 7.54 59.50
C LEU A 348 -7.07 6.99 58.10
N ALA A 349 -6.30 7.37 57.07
CA ALA A 349 -6.52 6.89 55.71
C ALA A 349 -6.22 5.39 55.53
N ILE A 350 -5.47 4.78 56.46
CA ILE A 350 -5.10 3.35 56.42
C ILE A 350 -5.64 2.55 57.62
N GLY A 351 -6.59 3.14 58.35
CA GLY A 351 -7.21 2.57 59.55
C GLY A 351 -8.58 1.94 59.36
N TYR A 352 -9.04 1.71 58.13
CA TYR A 352 -10.34 1.09 57.87
C TYR A 352 -10.34 -0.40 58.26
N PRO A 353 -11.50 -0.99 58.59
CA PRO A 353 -11.61 -2.41 58.91
C PRO A 353 -11.32 -3.27 57.68
N HIS A 354 -10.68 -4.42 57.91
CA HIS A 354 -10.45 -5.42 56.87
C HIS A 354 -11.77 -6.14 56.53
N ALA A 355 -12.16 -6.12 55.26
CA ALA A 355 -13.36 -6.82 54.79
C ALA A 355 -13.09 -8.33 54.65
N GLU A 356 -13.76 -9.16 55.45
CA GLU A 356 -13.64 -10.62 55.40
C GLU A 356 -14.31 -11.24 54.17
N ILE A 357 -15.38 -10.60 53.67
CA ILE A 357 -16.13 -11.03 52.49
C ILE A 357 -16.06 -9.91 51.45
N GLU A 358 -15.39 -10.20 50.34
CA GLU A 358 -15.30 -9.29 49.20
C GLU A 358 -16.59 -9.31 48.39
N ARG A 359 -17.13 -8.14 48.03
CA ARG A 359 -18.32 -8.04 47.16
C ARG A 359 -18.07 -8.68 45.79
N VAL A 360 -16.86 -8.51 45.28
CA VAL A 360 -16.36 -9.19 44.07
C VAL A 360 -15.02 -9.83 44.43
N SER A 361 -15.06 -11.13 44.71
CA SER A 361 -13.85 -11.92 44.92
C SER A 361 -13.08 -12.12 43.61
N VAL A 362 -11.81 -12.54 43.71
CA VAL A 362 -10.96 -12.86 42.55
C VAL A 362 -11.62 -13.89 41.62
N GLY A 363 -12.32 -14.90 42.17
CA GLY A 363 -13.06 -15.88 41.38
C GLY A 363 -14.16 -15.24 40.53
N TRP A 364 -14.97 -14.36 41.13
CA TRP A 364 -16.02 -13.63 40.41
C TRP A 364 -15.45 -12.63 39.40
N LEU A 365 -14.33 -11.99 39.71
CA LEU A 365 -13.61 -11.13 38.77
C LEU A 365 -13.23 -11.90 37.50
N LEU A 366 -12.65 -13.10 37.64
CA LEU A 366 -12.29 -13.96 36.50
C LEU A 366 -13.51 -14.37 35.69
N ILE A 367 -14.63 -14.69 36.35
CA ILE A 367 -15.89 -15.02 35.67
C ILE A 367 -16.40 -13.82 34.86
N PHE A 368 -16.60 -12.67 35.50
CA PHE A 368 -17.21 -11.50 34.87
C PHE A 368 -16.31 -10.87 33.79
N SER A 369 -14.99 -10.86 34.00
CA SER A 369 -14.07 -10.09 33.16
C SER A 369 -13.28 -10.95 32.17
N ALA A 370 -13.24 -12.28 32.34
CA ALA A 370 -12.58 -13.17 31.40
C ALA A 370 -13.55 -14.20 30.80
N ALA A 371 -14.22 -14.99 31.64
CA ALA A 371 -15.07 -16.09 31.16
C ALA A 371 -16.31 -15.60 30.40
N VAL A 372 -17.00 -14.57 30.91
CA VAL A 372 -18.18 -13.99 30.26
C VAL A 372 -17.82 -13.35 28.91
N PRO A 373 -16.81 -12.46 28.80
CA PRO A 373 -16.36 -11.95 27.50
C PRO A 373 -15.95 -13.04 26.53
N LEU A 374 -15.17 -14.03 26.97
CA LEU A 374 -14.78 -15.15 26.12
C LEU A 374 -15.99 -15.94 25.61
N GLY A 375 -16.93 -16.26 26.51
CA GLY A 375 -18.17 -16.95 26.17
C GLY A 375 -18.99 -16.18 25.15
N LEU A 376 -19.15 -14.86 25.32
CA LEU A 376 -19.86 -14.01 24.37
C LEU A 376 -19.17 -13.94 23.01
N LEU A 377 -17.84 -13.88 22.97
CA LEU A 377 -17.08 -13.91 21.71
C LEU A 377 -17.17 -15.27 21.02
N VAL A 378 -17.16 -16.37 21.77
CA VAL A 378 -17.35 -17.72 21.22
C VAL A 378 -18.76 -17.88 20.66
N VAL A 379 -19.79 -17.47 21.40
CA VAL A 379 -21.18 -17.48 20.93
C VAL A 379 -21.33 -16.63 19.68
N TRP A 380 -20.76 -15.43 19.66
CA TRP A 380 -20.71 -14.59 18.46
C TRP A 380 -20.04 -15.29 17.28
N ALA A 381 -18.90 -15.94 17.47
CA ALA A 381 -18.20 -16.66 16.41
C ALA A 381 -19.02 -17.85 15.88
N LEU A 382 -19.73 -18.56 16.76
CA LEU A 382 -20.59 -19.67 16.36
C LEU A 382 -21.84 -19.21 15.59
N LEU A 383 -22.46 -18.10 16.02
CA LEU A 383 -23.67 -17.55 15.41
C LEU A 383 -23.40 -16.88 14.06
N PHE A 384 -22.38 -16.03 13.98
CA PHE A 384 -22.09 -15.23 12.78
C PHE A 384 -21.09 -15.88 11.83
N ARG A 385 -20.45 -16.99 12.24
CA ARG A 385 -19.44 -17.74 11.48
C ARG A 385 -18.44 -16.84 10.74
N PRO A 386 -17.77 -15.92 11.45
CA PRO A 386 -16.72 -15.11 10.84
C PRO A 386 -15.60 -16.06 10.36
N GLY A 387 -14.90 -15.69 9.28
CA GLY A 387 -13.77 -16.47 8.79
C GLY A 387 -12.76 -16.78 9.90
N SER A 388 -12.03 -17.89 9.79
CA SER A 388 -11.14 -18.44 10.83
C SER A 388 -10.16 -17.39 11.38
N HIS A 389 -9.60 -16.58 10.51
CA HIS A 389 -8.72 -15.46 10.86
C HIS A 389 -9.41 -14.45 11.79
N LYS A 390 -10.59 -13.96 11.43
CA LYS A 390 -11.34 -12.98 12.23
C LYS A 390 -11.73 -13.56 13.59
N ALA A 391 -12.16 -14.82 13.65
CA ALA A 391 -12.44 -15.49 14.93
C ALA A 391 -11.18 -15.58 15.81
N HIS A 392 -10.08 -16.02 15.21
CA HIS A 392 -8.80 -16.21 15.90
C HIS A 392 -8.26 -14.91 16.50
N VAL A 393 -8.10 -13.84 15.71
CA VAL A 393 -7.53 -12.57 16.21
C VAL A 393 -8.41 -11.90 17.24
N THR A 394 -9.73 -12.11 17.18
CA THR A 394 -10.68 -11.56 18.15
C THR A 394 -10.49 -12.17 19.53
N ILE A 395 -10.38 -13.49 19.60
CA ILE A 395 -10.15 -14.22 20.85
C ILE A 395 -8.72 -14.00 21.35
N LEU A 396 -7.73 -14.05 20.44
CA LEU A 396 -6.33 -13.79 20.76
C LEU A 396 -6.14 -12.40 21.39
N GLY A 397 -6.79 -11.37 20.84
CA GLY A 397 -6.74 -10.02 21.39
C GLY A 397 -7.31 -9.92 22.81
N LEU A 398 -8.39 -10.62 23.14
CA LEU A 398 -8.91 -10.66 24.51
C LEU A 398 -7.88 -11.27 25.48
N ILE A 399 -7.28 -12.41 25.09
CA ILE A 399 -6.29 -13.12 25.91
C ILE A 399 -5.06 -12.23 26.16
N ILE A 400 -4.53 -11.61 25.11
CA ILE A 400 -3.38 -10.70 25.21
C ILE A 400 -3.71 -9.51 26.13
N SER A 401 -4.90 -8.91 25.97
CA SER A 401 -5.33 -7.79 26.79
C SER A 401 -5.30 -8.14 28.28
N LEU A 402 -5.88 -9.28 28.65
CA LEU A 402 -5.95 -9.74 30.04
C LEU A 402 -4.57 -10.05 30.62
N ILE A 403 -3.74 -10.83 29.91
CA ILE A 403 -2.41 -11.24 30.38
C ILE A 403 -1.49 -10.02 30.53
N LEU A 404 -1.47 -9.14 29.52
CA LEU A 404 -0.65 -7.93 29.55
C LEU A 404 -1.06 -7.00 30.69
N THR A 405 -2.37 -6.87 30.95
CA THR A 405 -2.88 -6.06 32.05
C THR A 405 -2.48 -6.62 33.41
N SER A 406 -2.64 -7.93 33.63
CA SER A 406 -2.23 -8.56 34.88
C SER A 406 -0.74 -8.40 35.13
N PHE A 407 0.09 -8.61 34.12
CA PHE A 407 1.54 -8.44 34.22
C PHE A 407 1.93 -7.01 34.61
N ILE A 408 1.47 -6.00 33.86
CA ILE A 408 1.84 -4.60 34.11
C ILE A 408 1.31 -4.13 35.47
N THR A 409 0.05 -4.47 35.80
CA THR A 409 -0.55 -4.06 37.08
C THR A 409 0.27 -4.58 38.26
N ASP A 410 0.67 -5.84 38.23
CA ASP A 410 1.36 -6.45 39.36
C ASP A 410 2.82 -6.02 39.48
N VAL A 411 3.50 -5.76 38.36
CA VAL A 411 4.81 -5.08 38.37
C VAL A 411 4.71 -3.73 39.06
N ILE A 412 3.72 -2.90 38.69
CA ILE A 412 3.55 -1.56 39.29
C ILE A 412 3.19 -1.67 40.76
N LYS A 413 2.27 -2.57 41.14
CA LYS A 413 1.90 -2.78 42.54
C LYS A 413 3.07 -3.12 43.43
N ASN A 414 3.89 -4.08 42.99
CA ASN A 414 5.01 -4.54 43.77
C ASN A 414 6.12 -3.47 43.84
N ALA A 415 6.31 -2.70 42.77
CA ALA A 415 7.28 -1.61 42.76
C ALA A 415 6.86 -0.40 43.60
N VAL A 416 5.57 -0.02 43.55
CA VAL A 416 5.05 1.16 44.26
C VAL A 416 4.84 0.88 45.75
N GLY A 417 4.33 -0.30 46.09
CA GLY A 417 4.26 -0.70 47.50
C GLY A 417 3.34 0.18 48.35
N ARG A 418 2.22 0.66 47.78
CA ARG A 418 1.34 1.61 48.47
C ARG A 418 0.49 0.87 49.53
N PRO A 419 0.48 1.37 50.79
CA PRO A 419 -0.45 0.94 51.83
C PRO A 419 -1.91 0.98 51.37
N ARG A 420 -2.66 -0.09 51.64
CA ARG A 420 -4.12 -0.12 51.48
C ARG A 420 -4.83 0.67 52.59
N PRO A 421 -6.09 1.11 52.36
CA PRO A 421 -6.87 1.77 53.39
C PRO A 421 -7.18 0.88 54.61
N ASP A 422 -7.08 -0.45 54.48
CA ASP A 422 -7.24 -1.44 55.54
C ASP A 422 -5.90 -1.98 56.10
N LEU A 423 -4.77 -1.29 55.85
CA LEU A 423 -3.44 -1.79 56.23
C LEU A 423 -3.30 -2.04 57.73
N ILE A 424 -3.77 -1.14 58.61
CA ILE A 424 -3.58 -1.29 60.06
C ILE A 424 -4.32 -2.53 60.58
N ALA A 425 -5.52 -2.81 60.06
CA ALA A 425 -6.31 -3.98 60.40
C ALA A 425 -5.62 -5.29 59.99
N ARG A 426 -4.90 -5.29 58.85
CA ARG A 426 -4.08 -6.43 58.40
C ARG A 426 -2.78 -6.58 59.18
N CYS A 427 -2.14 -5.45 59.51
CA CYS A 427 -0.84 -5.44 60.17
C CYS A 427 -0.90 -5.98 61.60
N LYS A 428 -1.96 -5.64 62.36
CA LYS A 428 -2.07 -5.95 63.79
C LYS A 428 -0.78 -5.52 64.53
N PRO A 429 -0.53 -4.22 64.69
CA PRO A 429 0.75 -3.73 65.21
C PRO A 429 1.01 -4.20 66.65
N ALA A 430 2.27 -4.49 66.97
CA ALA A 430 2.68 -4.96 68.29
C ALA A 430 2.32 -3.95 69.41
N PRO A 431 1.91 -4.41 70.60
CA PRO A 431 1.62 -3.52 71.72
C PRO A 431 2.81 -2.62 72.07
N GLY A 432 2.56 -1.32 72.25
CA GLY A 432 3.60 -0.33 72.57
C GLY A 432 4.30 0.31 71.36
N THR A 433 3.88 -0.01 70.12
CA THR A 433 4.41 0.65 68.91
C THR A 433 4.03 2.14 68.89
N PRO A 434 4.99 3.07 68.66
CA PRO A 434 4.72 4.51 68.70
C PRO A 434 3.79 4.95 67.55
N ALA A 435 2.71 5.67 67.86
CA ALA A 435 1.68 6.01 66.89
C ALA A 435 2.12 7.09 65.88
N HIS A 436 2.82 8.12 66.36
CA HIS A 436 3.22 9.31 65.60
C HIS A 436 4.64 9.22 65.01
N GLN A 437 5.13 8.00 64.71
CA GLN A 437 6.44 7.78 64.12
C GLN A 437 6.31 6.89 62.88
N LEU A 438 7.15 7.13 61.87
CA LEU A 438 7.26 6.24 60.72
C LEU A 438 7.78 4.88 61.18
N VAL A 439 6.95 3.85 60.98
CA VAL A 439 7.27 2.46 61.28
C VAL A 439 7.37 1.64 59.99
N THR A 440 8.11 0.54 60.07
CA THR A 440 8.23 -0.45 58.99
C THR A 440 7.26 -1.61 59.23
N TYR A 441 7.01 -2.45 58.23
CA TYR A 441 6.15 -3.64 58.36
C TYR A 441 6.58 -4.62 59.47
N LYS A 442 7.81 -4.52 59.99
CA LYS A 442 8.34 -5.36 61.09
C LYS A 442 7.59 -5.20 62.41
N VAL A 443 6.77 -4.16 62.56
CA VAL A 443 5.93 -3.97 63.75
C VAL A 443 4.64 -4.79 63.70
N CYS A 444 4.30 -5.37 62.55
CA CYS A 444 3.10 -6.16 62.34
C CYS A 444 3.22 -7.55 62.97
N THR A 445 2.18 -8.02 63.65
CA THR A 445 2.13 -9.36 64.28
C THR A 445 1.31 -10.38 63.49
N GLU A 446 0.80 -10.03 62.32
CA GLU A 446 0.08 -10.95 61.44
C GLU A 446 0.97 -12.11 60.99
N THR A 447 0.46 -13.34 61.11
CA THR A 447 1.20 -14.57 60.79
C THR A 447 0.94 -15.05 59.38
N ASP A 448 -0.18 -14.64 58.77
CA ASP A 448 -0.48 -14.94 57.38
C ASP A 448 0.32 -14.01 56.45
N HIS A 449 1.33 -14.57 55.79
CA HIS A 449 2.21 -13.87 54.85
C HIS A 449 1.41 -13.24 53.69
N HIS A 450 0.40 -13.93 53.16
CA HIS A 450 -0.40 -13.39 52.06
C HIS A 450 -1.24 -12.19 52.51
N ILE A 451 -1.91 -12.28 53.67
CA ILE A 451 -2.72 -11.18 54.20
C ILE A 451 -1.86 -9.95 54.50
N LEU A 452 -0.70 -10.14 55.13
CA LEU A 452 0.22 -9.08 55.50
C LEU A 452 0.77 -8.36 54.26
N HIS A 453 1.39 -9.11 53.34
CA HIS A 453 2.06 -8.51 52.18
C HIS A 453 1.06 -7.89 51.20
N ASP A 454 -0.15 -8.43 51.07
CA ASP A 454 -1.21 -7.80 50.28
C ASP A 454 -1.58 -6.39 50.79
N GLY A 455 -1.30 -6.06 52.05
CA GLY A 455 -1.49 -4.73 52.63
C GLY A 455 -0.74 -3.60 51.91
N TRP A 456 0.34 -3.89 51.18
CA TRP A 456 1.12 -2.90 50.41
C TRP A 456 0.86 -2.94 48.90
N ARG A 457 -0.17 -3.67 48.45
CA ARG A 457 -0.49 -3.84 47.02
C ARG A 457 -1.71 -3.01 46.61
N SER A 458 -1.83 -1.77 47.10
CA SER A 458 -2.99 -0.91 46.79
C SER A 458 -2.96 -0.31 45.38
N PHE A 459 -1.82 0.20 44.91
CA PHE A 459 -1.77 0.98 43.67
C PHE A 459 -1.05 0.26 42.54
N PRO A 460 -1.62 0.18 41.31
CA PRO A 460 -3.03 0.43 40.97
C PRO A 460 -3.93 -0.74 41.37
N SER A 461 -5.25 -0.55 41.39
CA SER A 461 -6.18 -1.62 41.71
C SER A 461 -6.23 -2.68 40.60
N GLY A 462 -5.89 -3.93 40.93
CA GLY A 462 -5.89 -5.03 39.96
C GLY A 462 -7.27 -5.53 39.56
N HIS A 463 -8.26 -5.44 40.46
CA HIS A 463 -9.65 -5.78 40.09
C HIS A 463 -10.17 -4.81 39.05
N SER A 464 -9.90 -3.51 39.25
CA SER A 464 -10.31 -2.48 38.31
C SER A 464 -9.58 -2.61 36.96
N SER A 465 -8.24 -2.73 36.95
CA SER A 465 -7.51 -2.86 35.69
C SER A 465 -7.89 -4.10 34.91
N PHE A 466 -8.02 -5.25 35.57
CA PHE A 466 -8.44 -6.50 34.94
C PHE A 466 -9.87 -6.42 34.37
N ALA A 467 -10.80 -5.81 35.12
CA ALA A 467 -12.18 -5.62 34.67
C ALA A 467 -12.28 -4.71 33.44
N PHE A 468 -11.63 -3.54 33.48
CA PHE A 468 -11.60 -2.63 32.34
C PHE A 468 -10.82 -3.18 31.14
N SER A 469 -9.89 -4.10 31.34
CA SER A 469 -9.22 -4.79 30.24
C SER A 469 -10.15 -5.77 29.52
N GLY A 470 -10.76 -6.70 30.25
CA GLY A 470 -11.62 -7.73 29.66
C GLY A 470 -12.94 -7.20 29.12
N LEU A 471 -13.70 -6.50 29.97
CA LEU A 471 -14.98 -5.91 29.58
C LEU A 471 -14.80 -4.69 28.68
N GLY A 472 -13.71 -3.94 28.81
CA GLY A 472 -13.39 -2.86 27.88
C GLY A 472 -13.03 -3.37 26.50
N TYR A 473 -12.28 -4.48 26.39
CA TYR A 473 -12.02 -5.11 25.09
C TYR A 473 -13.33 -5.58 24.44
N LEU A 474 -14.22 -6.22 25.21
CA LEU A 474 -15.56 -6.60 24.74
C LEU A 474 -16.37 -5.37 24.28
N SER A 475 -16.36 -4.28 25.05
CA SER A 475 -17.06 -3.04 24.69
C SER A 475 -16.55 -2.45 23.36
N LEU A 476 -15.22 -2.39 23.17
CA LEU A 476 -14.62 -1.92 21.92
C LEU A 476 -14.97 -2.83 20.73
N PHE A 477 -14.96 -4.15 20.96
CA PHE A 477 -15.35 -5.11 19.94
C PHE A 477 -16.81 -4.94 19.52
N LEU A 478 -17.74 -4.85 20.47
CA LEU A 478 -19.17 -4.61 20.22
C LEU A 478 -19.39 -3.27 19.52
N ALA A 479 -18.69 -2.20 19.95
CA ALA A 479 -18.76 -0.90 19.30
C ALA A 479 -18.35 -0.96 17.83
N GLY A 480 -17.31 -1.75 17.51
CA GLY A 480 -16.87 -2.02 16.16
C GLY A 480 -17.90 -2.77 15.32
N GLN A 481 -18.47 -3.86 15.86
CA GLN A 481 -19.48 -4.66 15.13
C GLN A 481 -20.79 -3.88 14.91
N CYS A 482 -21.22 -3.08 15.89
CA CYS A 482 -22.44 -2.27 15.81
C CYS A 482 -22.25 -0.93 15.08
N HIS A 483 -21.02 -0.59 14.68
CA HIS A 483 -20.67 0.65 13.99
C HIS A 483 -21.12 1.92 14.73
N VAL A 484 -20.89 1.94 16.05
CA VAL A 484 -21.43 2.95 16.98
C VAL A 484 -21.01 4.39 16.64
N TYR A 485 -19.87 4.59 15.98
CA TYR A 485 -19.34 5.92 15.67
C TYR A 485 -19.70 6.43 14.26
N ARG A 486 -20.63 5.78 13.55
CA ARG A 486 -21.14 6.30 12.27
C ARG A 486 -22.16 7.43 12.50
N PRO A 487 -22.26 8.40 11.57
CA PRO A 487 -23.35 9.37 11.60
C PRO A 487 -24.70 8.63 11.65
N ARG A 488 -25.60 9.08 12.54
CA ARG A 488 -26.94 8.51 12.77
C ARG A 488 -26.98 7.10 13.42
N ALA A 489 -25.93 6.66 14.11
CA ALA A 489 -26.03 5.49 14.98
C ALA A 489 -27.10 5.72 16.07
N ASP A 490 -28.01 4.76 16.24
CA ASP A 490 -29.07 4.85 17.25
C ASP A 490 -28.53 4.64 18.68
N LEU A 491 -29.25 5.18 19.66
CA LEU A 491 -28.89 5.11 21.07
C LEU A 491 -28.81 3.67 21.60
N ALA A 492 -29.63 2.75 21.09
CA ALA A 492 -29.65 1.37 21.59
C ALA A 492 -28.32 0.65 21.29
N ARG A 493 -27.74 0.85 20.09
CA ARG A 493 -26.41 0.34 19.75
C ARG A 493 -25.31 0.89 20.65
N VAL A 494 -25.39 2.19 20.96
CA VAL A 494 -24.43 2.85 21.87
C VAL A 494 -24.50 2.23 23.26
N LEU A 495 -25.71 2.12 23.82
CA LEU A 495 -25.93 1.55 25.16
C LEU A 495 -25.50 0.10 25.23
N PHE A 496 -25.83 -0.70 24.21
CA PHE A 496 -25.40 -2.10 24.13
C PHE A 496 -23.87 -2.25 24.13
N ALA A 497 -23.17 -1.42 23.35
CA ALA A 497 -21.71 -1.45 23.30
C ALA A 497 -21.06 -0.96 24.60
N LEU A 498 -21.68 -0.02 25.33
CA LEU A 498 -21.14 0.52 26.58
C LEU A 498 -21.50 -0.28 27.84
N ALA A 499 -22.51 -1.15 27.78
CA ALA A 499 -22.95 -1.95 28.93
C ALA A 499 -21.82 -2.74 29.64
N PRO A 500 -20.84 -3.36 28.93
CA PRO A 500 -19.71 -4.00 29.60
C PRO A 500 -18.86 -3.04 30.45
N LEU A 501 -18.69 -1.78 30.03
CA LEU A 501 -17.94 -0.78 30.80
C LEU A 501 -18.65 -0.38 32.09
N LEU A 502 -19.99 -0.38 32.10
CA LEU A 502 -20.75 -0.19 33.33
C LEU A 502 -20.50 -1.35 34.31
N GLY A 503 -20.47 -2.59 33.82
CA GLY A 503 -20.09 -3.75 34.62
C GLY A 503 -18.67 -3.63 35.21
N ALA A 504 -17.71 -3.18 34.39
CA ALA A 504 -16.34 -2.92 34.85
C ALA A 504 -16.29 -1.82 35.93
N ALA A 505 -17.08 -0.75 35.76
CA ALA A 505 -17.19 0.33 36.74
C ALA A 505 -17.76 -0.15 38.08
N LEU A 506 -18.77 -1.03 38.07
CA LEU A 506 -19.35 -1.59 39.30
C LEU A 506 -18.35 -2.48 40.06
N ILE A 507 -17.57 -3.30 39.33
CA ILE A 507 -16.48 -4.11 39.93
C ILE A 507 -15.39 -3.20 40.51
N ALA A 508 -15.08 -2.10 39.83
CA ALA A 508 -14.12 -1.11 40.30
C ALA A 508 -14.62 -0.40 41.58
N ILE A 509 -15.87 0.03 41.62
CA ILE A 509 -16.50 0.69 42.77
C ILE A 509 -16.53 -0.24 43.98
N SER A 510 -16.82 -1.53 43.79
CA SER A 510 -16.86 -2.51 44.89
C SER A 510 -15.55 -2.57 45.68
N ARG A 511 -14.42 -2.18 45.07
CA ARG A 511 -13.14 -2.11 45.77
C ARG A 511 -13.00 -0.96 46.77
N CYS A 512 -13.64 0.16 46.49
CA CYS A 512 -13.74 1.28 47.43
C CYS A 512 -14.70 0.92 48.56
N GLU A 513 -15.80 0.25 48.24
CA GLU A 513 -16.81 -0.15 49.22
C GLU A 513 -16.32 -1.21 50.22
N ASP A 514 -15.36 -2.04 49.79
CA ASP A 514 -14.64 -3.01 50.64
C ASP A 514 -13.43 -2.38 51.37
N TYR A 515 -13.25 -1.06 51.31
CA TYR A 515 -12.13 -0.31 51.91
C TYR A 515 -10.73 -0.82 51.53
N ARG A 516 -10.58 -1.45 50.36
CA ARG A 516 -9.30 -2.02 49.92
C ARG A 516 -8.47 -1.11 49.05
N HIS A 517 -9.09 -0.08 48.48
CA HIS A 517 -8.48 0.82 47.52
C HIS A 517 -9.10 2.20 47.65
N ASP A 518 -8.28 3.23 47.48
CA ASP A 518 -8.78 4.60 47.30
C ASP A 518 -9.29 4.81 45.87
N VAL A 519 -10.08 5.87 45.69
CA VAL A 519 -10.60 6.28 44.37
C VAL A 519 -9.48 6.44 43.33
N TYR A 520 -8.31 6.93 43.75
CA TYR A 520 -7.15 7.06 42.86
C TYR A 520 -6.61 5.70 42.36
N ASP A 521 -6.57 4.69 43.25
CA ASP A 521 -6.07 3.37 42.88
C ASP A 521 -6.99 2.70 41.86
N VAL A 522 -8.30 2.87 42.06
CA VAL A 522 -9.34 2.33 41.19
C VAL A 522 -9.39 3.06 39.86
N THR A 523 -9.32 4.40 39.84
CA THR A 523 -9.35 5.19 38.59
C THR A 523 -8.13 4.94 37.72
N VAL A 524 -6.91 4.92 38.30
CA VAL A 524 -5.70 4.60 37.52
C VAL A 524 -5.72 3.14 37.06
N GLY A 525 -6.21 2.21 37.89
CA GLY A 525 -6.47 0.84 37.46
C GLY A 525 -7.38 0.79 36.24
N SER A 526 -8.51 1.49 36.26
CA SER A 526 -9.49 1.51 35.16
C SER A 526 -8.87 2.06 33.88
N LEU A 527 -8.13 3.17 33.99
CA LEU A 527 -7.46 3.80 32.85
C LEU A 527 -6.38 2.89 32.26
N LEU A 528 -5.59 2.22 33.10
CA LEU A 528 -4.58 1.26 32.66
C LEU A 528 -5.23 0.10 31.89
N GLY A 529 -6.26 -0.51 32.47
CA GLY A 529 -7.00 -1.60 31.84
C GLY A 529 -7.61 -1.21 30.50
N LEU A 530 -8.28 -0.06 30.45
CA LEU A 530 -8.91 0.45 29.22
C LEU A 530 -7.87 0.83 28.16
N ALA A 531 -6.74 1.40 28.55
CA ALA A 531 -5.64 1.74 27.64
C ALA A 531 -5.04 0.48 27.00
N ILE A 532 -4.84 -0.58 27.78
CA ILE A 532 -4.34 -1.87 27.27
C ILE A 532 -5.38 -2.55 26.38
N ALA A 533 -6.66 -2.53 26.75
CA ALA A 533 -7.74 -3.03 25.90
C ALA A 533 -7.81 -2.29 24.56
N HIS A 534 -7.72 -0.96 24.59
CA HIS A 534 -7.70 -0.12 23.40
C HIS A 534 -6.46 -0.40 22.54
N TYR A 535 -5.28 -0.46 23.13
CA TYR A 535 -4.04 -0.79 22.42
C TYR A 535 -4.14 -2.16 21.74
N THR A 536 -4.58 -3.18 22.47
CA THR A 536 -4.71 -4.54 21.96
C THR A 536 -5.78 -4.65 20.88
N TYR A 537 -6.92 -3.98 21.05
CA TYR A 537 -7.95 -3.88 20.01
C TYR A 537 -7.39 -3.23 18.73
N ARG A 538 -6.70 -2.09 18.85
CA ARG A 538 -6.12 -1.35 17.72
C ARG A 538 -5.01 -2.09 17.00
N ARG A 539 -4.41 -3.09 17.64
CA ARG A 539 -3.42 -3.99 17.03
C ARG A 539 -4.03 -4.89 15.96
N TYR A 540 -5.28 -5.32 16.16
CA TYR A 540 -5.96 -6.23 15.24
C TYR A 540 -7.06 -5.55 14.42
N TYR A 541 -7.62 -4.44 14.90
CA TYR A 541 -8.75 -3.75 14.29
C TYR A 541 -8.46 -2.27 13.97
N PRO A 542 -9.03 -1.72 12.88
CA PRO A 542 -9.03 -0.29 12.59
C PRO A 542 -9.68 0.56 13.69
N ALA A 543 -9.53 1.89 13.58
CA ALA A 543 -10.16 2.80 14.53
C ALA A 543 -11.68 2.67 14.45
N LEU A 544 -12.39 2.88 15.57
CA LEU A 544 -13.85 2.73 15.61
C LEU A 544 -14.62 3.68 14.67
N ARG A 545 -13.98 4.79 14.24
CA ARG A 545 -14.53 5.73 13.24
C ARG A 545 -14.29 5.29 11.79
N ASN A 546 -13.42 4.30 11.57
CA ASN A 546 -13.12 3.78 10.23
C ASN A 546 -14.32 2.99 9.71
N ARG A 547 -14.58 3.08 8.39
CA ARG A 547 -15.67 2.34 7.73
C ARG A 547 -15.55 0.81 7.92
N LEU A 548 -14.33 0.30 8.07
CA LEU A 548 -14.00 -1.11 8.26
C LEU A 548 -13.72 -1.47 9.73
N CYS A 549 -14.23 -0.71 10.70
CA CYS A 549 -13.99 -0.97 12.14
C CYS A 549 -14.42 -2.37 12.62
N ALA A 550 -15.38 -3.01 11.94
CA ALA A 550 -15.82 -4.37 12.25
C ALA A 550 -14.90 -5.46 11.69
N THR A 551 -13.93 -5.12 10.84
CA THR A 551 -13.08 -6.07 10.11
C THR A 551 -11.64 -5.95 10.58
N PRO A 552 -10.97 -7.05 10.98
CA PRO A 552 -9.59 -6.98 11.40
C PRO A 552 -8.66 -6.69 10.21
N PHE A 553 -7.44 -6.25 10.50
CA PHE A 553 -6.40 -6.13 9.48
C PHE A 553 -6.13 -7.48 8.78
N PRO A 554 -5.69 -7.47 7.51
CA PRO A 554 -5.40 -8.70 6.77
C PRO A 554 -4.45 -9.63 7.53
N ASN A 555 -4.60 -10.94 7.30
CA ASN A 555 -3.66 -11.92 7.83
C ASN A 555 -2.24 -11.58 7.34
N PRO A 556 -1.21 -11.59 8.20
CA PRO A 556 0.16 -11.40 7.77
C PRO A 556 0.61 -12.40 6.68
N ALA A 557 -0.01 -13.58 6.60
CA ALA A 557 0.21 -14.53 5.49
C ALA A 557 -0.42 -14.11 4.16
N ASP A 558 -1.48 -13.30 4.21
CA ASP A 558 -2.23 -12.80 3.05
C ASP A 558 -1.62 -11.51 2.47
N ASP A 559 -0.53 -10.99 3.06
CA ASP A 559 0.25 -9.87 2.51
C ASP A 559 1.00 -10.32 1.25
N LYS A 560 0.23 -10.60 0.20
CA LYS A 560 0.68 -10.60 -1.17
C LYS A 560 0.87 -9.13 -1.52
N GLY A 561 2.11 -8.64 -1.41
CA GLY A 561 2.45 -7.27 -1.83
C GLY A 561 1.73 -6.94 -3.14
N TRP A 562 1.08 -5.77 -3.20
CA TRP A 562 0.21 -5.28 -4.28
C TRP A 562 -0.37 -6.38 -5.18
N GLY A 563 -1.13 -7.30 -4.58
CA GLY A 563 -2.14 -8.04 -5.31
C GLY A 563 -3.21 -7.05 -5.82
N LYS A 564 -3.60 -7.21 -7.09
CA LYS A 564 -4.66 -6.45 -7.78
C LYS A 564 -5.73 -5.97 -6.79
N VAL A 565 -5.87 -4.65 -6.61
CA VAL A 565 -6.96 -4.08 -5.83
C VAL A 565 -8.25 -4.64 -6.42
N LYS A 566 -8.97 -5.45 -5.64
CA LYS A 566 -10.27 -6.00 -6.04
C LYS A 566 -11.27 -4.84 -6.00
N GLY A 567 -11.40 -4.10 -7.10
CA GLY A 567 -12.32 -2.97 -7.19
C GLY A 567 -12.01 -1.89 -8.24
N ASP A 568 -10.80 -1.80 -8.80
CA ASP A 568 -10.42 -0.62 -9.61
C ASP A 568 -10.75 -0.70 -11.12
N GLU A 569 -11.30 -1.80 -11.63
CA GLU A 569 -11.75 -1.87 -13.04
C GLU A 569 -13.15 -2.49 -13.25
N GLU A 570 -13.90 -2.79 -12.19
CA GLU A 570 -15.21 -3.48 -12.31
C GLU A 570 -16.33 -2.87 -11.44
N SER A 571 -16.34 -1.54 -11.30
CA SER A 571 -17.56 -0.79 -10.98
C SER A 571 -17.88 0.22 -12.09
N ALA A 572 -17.92 -0.28 -13.33
CA ALA A 572 -18.59 0.38 -14.45
C ALA A 572 -20.08 -0.04 -14.56
N ARG A 573 -20.66 -0.61 -13.50
CA ARG A 573 -22.10 -0.87 -13.35
C ARG A 573 -22.60 -0.14 -12.11
N GLY A 574 -22.80 1.16 -12.27
CA GLY A 574 -23.27 2.08 -11.25
C GLY A 574 -23.31 3.54 -11.72
N VAL A 575 -22.98 3.84 -12.99
CA VAL A 575 -23.19 5.16 -13.59
C VAL A 575 -24.64 5.26 -14.08
N GLN A 576 -25.57 5.20 -13.13
CA GLN A 576 -26.96 5.63 -13.34
C GLN A 576 -27.63 5.96 -11.99
N GLU A 577 -26.96 6.76 -11.16
CA GLU A 577 -27.55 7.50 -10.03
C GLU A 577 -26.48 8.45 -9.47
N PHE A 578 -26.06 9.41 -10.30
CA PHE A 578 -25.57 10.68 -9.77
C PHE A 578 -26.74 11.64 -9.97
N GLU A 579 -27.42 11.95 -8.88
CA GLU A 579 -28.53 12.89 -8.86
C GLU A 579 -28.07 14.24 -9.44
N LEU A 580 -28.82 14.69 -10.44
CA LEU A 580 -28.71 16.00 -11.09
C LEU A 580 -29.27 17.14 -10.21
N SER A 581 -29.37 16.97 -8.88
CA SER A 581 -29.97 17.98 -7.99
C SER A 581 -28.97 18.96 -7.36
N GLU A 582 -27.67 18.62 -7.26
CA GLU A 582 -26.69 19.52 -6.61
C GLU A 582 -26.07 20.59 -7.54
N PHE A 583 -26.34 20.54 -8.86
CA PHE A 583 -25.87 21.57 -9.80
C PHE A 583 -26.92 22.64 -10.14
N GLU A 584 -28.18 22.45 -9.75
CA GLU A 584 -29.23 23.47 -9.93
C GLU A 584 -29.27 24.46 -8.75
N GLU A 585 -29.00 24.02 -7.50
CA GLU A 585 -29.02 24.91 -6.33
C GLU A 585 -27.82 25.87 -6.25
N GLU A 586 -26.61 25.46 -6.65
CA GLU A 586 -25.44 26.38 -6.68
C GLU A 586 -25.50 27.40 -7.84
N GLY A 587 -26.31 27.14 -8.86
CA GLY A 587 -26.57 28.07 -9.97
C GLY A 587 -27.53 29.20 -9.58
N GLU A 588 -28.57 28.87 -8.81
CA GLU A 588 -29.58 29.85 -8.38
C GLU A 588 -29.05 30.77 -7.27
N GLU A 589 -28.20 30.29 -6.35
CA GLU A 589 -27.60 31.15 -5.32
C GLU A 589 -26.63 32.19 -5.93
N ARG A 590 -25.84 31.81 -6.95
CA ARG A 590 -24.92 32.76 -7.64
C ARG A 590 -25.63 33.77 -8.53
N GLU A 591 -26.78 33.44 -9.13
CA GLU A 591 -27.60 34.44 -9.85
C GLU A 591 -28.32 35.40 -8.89
N SER A 592 -28.67 34.97 -7.67
CA SER A 592 -29.31 35.83 -6.67
C SER A 592 -28.35 36.88 -6.08
N GLU A 593 -27.09 36.51 -5.80
CA GLU A 593 -26.06 37.46 -5.32
C GLU A 593 -25.63 38.45 -6.42
N ALA A 594 -25.58 38.02 -7.69
CA ALA A 594 -25.24 38.90 -8.81
C ALA A 594 -26.35 39.92 -9.13
N ARG A 595 -27.63 39.60 -8.87
CA ARG A 595 -28.76 40.54 -9.05
C ARG A 595 -28.87 41.56 -7.92
N LEU A 596 -28.41 41.26 -6.71
CA LEU A 596 -28.39 42.20 -5.58
C LEU A 596 -27.29 43.27 -5.67
N LEU A 597 -26.21 43.02 -6.42
CA LEU A 597 -25.08 43.94 -6.56
C LEU A 597 -25.19 44.94 -7.73
N ASN A 598 -26.15 44.75 -8.66
CA ASN A 598 -26.36 45.63 -9.82
C ASN A 598 -27.66 46.46 -9.78
N GLY A 599 -28.45 46.40 -8.71
CA GLY A 599 -29.72 47.13 -8.57
C GLY A 599 -29.62 48.58 -8.09
N GLY A 600 -28.42 49.17 -8.05
CA GLY A 600 -28.17 50.48 -7.44
C GLY A 600 -27.47 51.47 -8.35
N ARG A 601 -28.05 51.83 -9.50
CA ARG A 601 -27.78 53.11 -10.21
C ARG A 601 -28.78 53.34 -11.37
N ARG A 602 -29.68 54.29 -11.07
CA ARG A 602 -30.60 55.06 -11.95
C ARG A 602 -31.81 54.35 -12.53
#